data_AF-A4BND3-F1
#
_entry.id   AF-A4BND3-F1
#
_cell.length_a   1.000
_cell.length_b   1.000
_cell.length_c   1.000
_cell.angle_alpha   90.00
_cell.angle_beta   90.00
_cell.angle_gamma   90.00
#
_symmetry.space_group_name_H-M   'P 1'
#
loop_
_entity.id
_entity.type
_entity.pdbx_description
1 polymer ?
#
loop_
_entity_poly.entity_id
_entity_poly.type
_entity_poly.pdbx_seq_one_letter_code
_entity_poly.pdbx_strand_id
1 'polypeptide(L)'
;MAAGITHILVDRHRWLPWLNSPDRDIGSDQVHYKWLKLDNTQLQRRAIRTPSQRKPGLIPNPADRHTIPSTFLDSGAQVFPFRLIFAAMTFAVLFALIQVGLLSIAFDKLGLSSDSAMLLLISSLLGSGINLPLFSMAAGPGADPQWQRPPTWLTPLLRSRPGQIVVALNVGGGLIPVAFSVFLLNHNPLPLGQAMLATGIVATVCYLVSRPIPRLGIGMPIFVAPITAALVAIILLPQQSAPLAYICGTIGVLIGADLLRLKDIRALGAPLASIGGAGTFDGIFITGIVAVLLA
;
A
#
# COMPACT_ATOMS: atom_id res chain seq x y z
N MET A 1 27.23 33.15 26.08
CA MET A 1 28.15 32.34 25.25
C MET A 1 27.38 31.09 24.83
N ALA A 2 26.59 31.13 23.77
CA ALA A 2 26.92 31.16 22.33
C ALA A 2 27.20 29.76 21.75
N ALA A 3 26.34 29.41 20.77
CA ALA A 3 26.51 28.48 19.65
C ALA A 3 26.42 26.95 19.89
N GLY A 4 25.57 26.29 19.08
CA GLY A 4 25.60 24.83 18.95
C GLY A 4 24.39 24.11 18.32
N ILE A 5 23.44 24.79 17.66
CA ILE A 5 22.41 24.13 16.84
C ILE A 5 22.89 24.14 15.38
N THR A 6 23.25 22.98 14.81
CA THR A 6 23.18 22.78 13.35
C THR A 6 23.31 21.29 12.93
N HIS A 7 22.35 20.87 12.11
CA HIS A 7 22.38 19.81 11.08
C HIS A 7 22.63 18.33 11.47
N ILE A 8 21.53 17.57 11.55
CA ILE A 8 21.52 16.15 11.14
C ILE A 8 20.74 16.07 9.83
N LEU A 9 21.46 16.17 8.72
CA LEU A 9 20.98 15.80 7.39
C LEU A 9 21.06 14.28 7.28
N VAL A 10 19.91 13.61 7.26
CA VAL A 10 19.82 12.18 6.97
C VAL A 10 20.04 11.99 5.46
N ASP A 11 21.23 11.49 5.14
CA ASP A 11 21.69 11.10 3.82
C ASP A 11 20.72 10.08 3.18
N ARG A 12 20.04 10.48 2.11
CA ARG A 12 18.94 9.72 1.45
C ARG A 12 19.42 8.61 0.50
N HIS A 13 20.72 8.37 0.35
CA HIS A 13 21.22 7.54 -0.75
C HIS A 13 21.90 6.23 -0.35
N ARG A 14 21.79 5.78 0.90
CA ARG A 14 22.64 4.69 1.39
C ARG A 14 21.92 3.36 1.63
N TRP A 15 21.17 2.87 0.64
CA TRP A 15 20.77 1.45 0.57
C TRP A 15 20.69 1.00 -0.90
N LEU A 16 21.56 0.04 -1.29
CA LEU A 16 21.76 -0.67 -2.58
C LEU A 16 23.01 -0.25 -3.41
N PRO A 17 24.12 -1.04 -3.39
CA PRO A 17 25.34 -0.75 -4.16
C PRO A 17 25.32 -1.11 -5.65
N TRP A 18 24.17 -1.47 -6.25
CA TRP A 18 24.13 -2.06 -7.60
C TRP A 18 23.62 -1.12 -8.71
N LEU A 19 23.63 0.19 -8.49
CA LEU A 19 23.06 1.17 -9.43
C LEU A 19 24.06 2.17 -10.05
N ASN A 20 25.38 1.96 -9.90
CA ASN A 20 26.39 2.76 -10.60
C ASN A 20 27.47 1.89 -11.21
N SER A 21 27.38 1.66 -12.52
CA SER A 21 28.55 1.46 -13.38
C SER A 21 28.54 2.57 -14.43
N PRO A 22 29.56 3.46 -14.47
CA PRO A 22 29.72 4.43 -15.53
C PRO A 22 30.41 3.80 -16.76
N ASP A 23 30.11 4.36 -17.92
CA ASP A 23 30.79 4.23 -19.22
C ASP A 23 30.70 2.91 -20.01
N ARG A 24 29.91 2.98 -21.09
CA ARG A 24 30.39 2.62 -22.44
C ARG A 24 29.73 3.53 -23.49
N ASP A 25 30.55 4.39 -24.10
CA ASP A 25 30.30 5.19 -25.30
C ASP A 25 29.63 4.39 -26.42
N ILE A 26 28.51 4.89 -26.99
CA ILE A 26 28.21 4.82 -28.43
C ILE A 26 27.33 6.02 -28.83
N GLY A 27 27.90 6.90 -29.67
CA GLY A 27 27.25 7.40 -30.89
C GLY A 27 26.11 8.43 -30.76
N SER A 28 26.44 9.66 -31.12
CA SER A 28 25.52 10.72 -31.54
C SER A 28 24.46 10.26 -32.55
N ASP A 29 23.17 10.48 -32.25
CA ASP A 29 22.17 10.82 -33.27
C ASP A 29 20.99 11.56 -32.63
N GLN A 30 20.83 12.84 -32.99
CA GLN A 30 19.66 13.63 -32.64
C GLN A 30 18.45 13.14 -33.42
N VAL A 31 17.42 12.64 -32.73
CA VAL A 31 16.09 12.41 -33.34
C VAL A 31 15.09 13.43 -32.81
N HIS A 32 14.81 14.42 -33.65
CA HIS A 32 13.77 15.42 -33.50
C HIS A 32 12.39 14.77 -33.68
N TYR A 33 11.55 14.70 -32.64
CA TYR A 33 10.17 14.26 -32.77
C TYR A 33 9.24 15.43 -33.12
N LYS A 34 8.89 15.55 -34.41
CA LYS A 34 7.87 16.47 -34.93
C LYS A 34 6.54 15.73 -35.05
N TRP A 35 5.59 16.01 -34.15
CA TRP A 35 4.25 15.44 -34.23
C TRP A 35 3.46 16.07 -35.40
N LEU A 36 3.28 15.31 -36.49
CA LEU A 36 2.34 15.68 -37.54
C LEU A 36 0.92 15.30 -37.09
N LYS A 37 0.06 16.29 -36.86
CA LYS A 37 -1.40 16.09 -36.80
C LYS A 37 -1.88 15.70 -38.19
N LEU A 38 -2.27 14.45 -38.39
CA LEU A 38 -2.94 14.00 -39.61
C LEU A 38 -4.45 14.03 -39.39
N ASP A 39 -5.15 14.75 -40.26
CA ASP A 39 -6.61 14.88 -40.27
C ASP A 39 -7.28 13.63 -40.88
N ASN A 40 -8.47 13.27 -40.39
CA ASN A 40 -9.14 11.98 -40.64
C ASN A 40 -9.43 11.71 -42.14
N THR A 41 -9.56 12.76 -42.95
CA THR A 41 -9.78 12.69 -44.40
C THR A 41 -8.56 12.16 -45.17
N GLN A 42 -7.34 12.32 -44.65
CA GLN A 42 -6.12 11.79 -45.27
C GLN A 42 -5.95 10.28 -45.03
N LEU A 43 -6.46 9.77 -43.91
CA LEU A 43 -6.44 8.34 -43.58
C LEU A 43 -7.38 7.55 -44.49
N GLN A 44 -8.57 8.08 -44.79
CA GLN A 44 -9.53 7.42 -45.69
C GLN A 44 -9.03 7.31 -47.13
N ARG A 45 -8.31 8.32 -47.65
CA ARG A 45 -7.74 8.26 -49.02
C ARG A 45 -6.61 7.23 -49.17
N ARG A 46 -5.96 6.82 -48.08
CA ARG A 46 -4.91 5.78 -48.11
C ARG A 46 -5.47 4.36 -48.08
N ALA A 47 -6.71 4.17 -47.61
CA ALA A 47 -7.36 2.85 -47.53
C ALA A 47 -7.84 2.30 -48.89
N ILE A 48 -7.95 3.16 -49.92
CA ILE A 48 -8.56 2.82 -51.23
C ILE A 48 -7.50 2.51 -52.31
N ARG A 49 -6.24 2.19 -51.95
CA ARG A 49 -5.23 1.78 -52.94
C ARG A 49 -5.23 0.27 -53.16
N THR A 50 -5.43 -0.14 -54.41
CA THR A 50 -5.29 -1.52 -54.89
C THR A 50 -3.87 -2.06 -54.69
N PRO A 51 -3.69 -3.39 -54.53
CA PRO A 51 -2.43 -4.00 -54.09
C PRO A 51 -1.22 -3.70 -54.98
N SER A 52 -1.42 -3.38 -56.26
CA SER A 52 -0.34 -3.16 -57.25
C SER A 52 0.32 -1.77 -57.20
N GLN A 53 -0.14 -0.85 -56.36
CA GLN A 53 0.45 0.51 -56.24
C GLN A 53 1.14 0.78 -54.88
N ARG A 54 1.44 -0.26 -54.09
CA ARG A 54 2.23 -0.12 -52.86
C ARG A 54 3.73 -0.18 -53.19
N LYS A 55 4.50 0.83 -52.78
CA LYS A 55 5.98 0.83 -52.89
C LYS A 55 6.53 -0.44 -52.20
N PRO A 56 7.46 -1.19 -52.82
CA PRO A 56 8.12 -2.30 -52.16
C PRO A 56 9.03 -1.76 -51.05
N GLY A 57 8.79 -2.20 -49.82
CA GLY A 57 9.60 -1.79 -48.65
C GLY A 57 8.82 -1.53 -47.37
N LEU A 58 7.48 -1.69 -47.34
CA LEU A 58 6.69 -1.48 -46.12
C LEU A 58 5.66 -2.59 -45.87
N ILE A 59 6.13 -3.84 -45.91
CA ILE A 59 5.44 -4.96 -45.28
C ILE A 59 6.50 -5.61 -44.38
N PRO A 60 6.32 -5.62 -43.04
CA PRO A 60 7.21 -6.39 -42.16
C PRO A 60 7.14 -7.85 -42.58
N ASN A 61 8.29 -8.49 -42.77
CA ASN A 61 8.37 -9.89 -43.11
C ASN A 61 7.66 -10.71 -42.01
N PRO A 62 6.79 -11.69 -42.30
CA PRO A 62 6.22 -12.54 -41.27
C PRO A 62 7.28 -13.30 -40.44
N ALA A 63 8.54 -13.38 -40.92
CA ALA A 63 9.69 -13.87 -40.17
C ALA A 63 10.26 -12.86 -39.14
N ASP A 64 9.94 -11.57 -39.25
CA ASP A 64 10.34 -10.54 -38.25
C ASP A 64 9.45 -10.58 -37.00
N ARG A 65 8.51 -11.55 -36.93
CA ARG A 65 7.58 -11.77 -35.81
C ARG A 65 8.21 -12.56 -34.65
N HIS A 66 9.54 -12.64 -34.59
CA HIS A 66 10.29 -13.28 -33.53
C HIS A 66 11.26 -12.28 -32.90
N THR A 67 10.72 -11.38 -32.08
CA THR A 67 11.31 -10.90 -30.81
C THR A 67 10.42 -9.78 -30.26
N ILE A 68 9.22 -10.15 -29.81
CA ILE A 68 8.67 -9.41 -28.66
C ILE A 68 9.63 -9.78 -27.52
N PRO A 69 10.33 -8.83 -26.88
CA PRO A 69 11.17 -9.15 -25.74
C PRO A 69 10.34 -9.90 -24.71
N SER A 70 10.71 -11.15 -24.42
CA SER A 70 10.06 -12.00 -23.41
C SER A 70 10.04 -11.36 -22.02
N THR A 71 10.84 -10.31 -21.81
CA THR A 71 10.85 -9.46 -20.61
C THR A 71 9.51 -8.78 -20.30
N PHE A 72 8.58 -8.69 -21.26
CA PHE A 72 7.29 -8.01 -21.05
C PHE A 72 6.17 -8.94 -20.54
N LEU A 73 6.28 -10.26 -20.72
CA LEU A 73 5.26 -11.23 -20.29
C LEU A 73 5.47 -11.75 -18.85
N ASP A 74 6.67 -11.57 -18.27
CA ASP A 74 7.02 -12.10 -16.94
C ASP A 74 6.66 -11.18 -15.76
N SER A 75 6.33 -9.91 -15.99
CA SER A 75 6.15 -8.94 -14.92
C SER A 75 4.90 -9.17 -14.06
N GLY A 76 3.86 -9.81 -14.61
CA GLY A 76 2.63 -10.17 -13.88
C GLY A 76 2.77 -11.43 -13.02
N ALA A 77 3.61 -12.37 -13.45
CA ALA A 77 3.86 -13.63 -12.75
C ALA A 77 4.71 -13.44 -11.48
N GLN A 78 5.54 -12.39 -11.42
CA GLN A 78 6.45 -12.13 -10.29
C GLN A 78 5.74 -11.54 -9.04
N VAL A 79 4.63 -10.81 -9.18
CA VAL A 79 3.95 -10.15 -8.02
C VAL A 79 3.01 -11.11 -7.27
N PHE A 80 2.45 -12.10 -7.98
CA PHE A 80 1.58 -13.13 -7.42
C PHE A 80 2.25 -13.98 -6.30
N PRO A 81 3.49 -14.48 -6.46
CA PRO A 81 4.17 -15.24 -5.41
C PRO A 81 4.48 -14.37 -4.20
N PHE A 82 4.85 -13.09 -4.35
CA PHE A 82 5.13 -12.22 -3.20
C PHE A 82 3.90 -11.99 -2.31
N ARG A 83 2.71 -11.83 -2.90
CA ARG A 83 1.46 -11.70 -2.12
C ARG A 83 1.11 -12.97 -1.37
N LEU A 84 1.28 -14.13 -2.02
CA LEU A 84 1.09 -15.44 -1.39
C LEU A 84 2.09 -15.69 -0.27
N ILE A 85 3.37 -15.36 -0.48
CA ILE A 85 4.42 -15.46 0.54
C ILE A 85 4.12 -14.52 1.71
N PHE A 86 3.73 -13.27 1.46
CA PHE A 86 3.37 -12.32 2.51
C PHE A 86 2.15 -12.80 3.31
N ALA A 87 1.11 -13.29 2.63
CA ALA A 87 -0.06 -13.86 3.29
C ALA A 87 0.30 -15.11 4.12
N ALA A 88 1.11 -16.02 3.58
CA ALA A 88 1.57 -17.22 4.28
C ALA A 88 2.44 -16.86 5.49
N MET A 89 3.33 -15.88 5.36
CA MET A 89 4.15 -15.36 6.46
C MET A 89 3.28 -14.74 7.55
N THR A 90 2.29 -13.92 7.17
CA THR A 90 1.35 -13.31 8.13
C THR A 90 0.55 -14.37 8.87
N PHE A 91 0.06 -15.39 8.15
CA PHE A 91 -0.63 -16.52 8.75
C PHE A 91 0.28 -17.33 9.68
N ALA A 92 1.53 -17.59 9.28
CA ALA A 92 2.50 -18.31 10.11
C ALA A 92 2.85 -17.54 11.40
N VAL A 93 3.03 -16.22 11.31
CA VAL A 93 3.25 -15.36 12.49
C VAL A 93 2.04 -15.40 13.41
N LEU A 94 0.84 -15.20 12.88
CA LEU A 94 -0.40 -15.29 13.67
C LEU A 94 -0.54 -16.65 14.36
N PHE A 95 -0.29 -17.74 13.63
CA PHE A 95 -0.34 -19.09 14.17
C PHE A 95 0.68 -19.27 15.30
N ALA A 96 1.91 -18.78 15.14
CA ALA A 96 2.93 -18.81 16.18
C ALA A 96 2.53 -17.98 17.41
N LEU A 97 1.99 -16.77 17.22
CA LEU A 97 1.51 -15.92 18.32
C LEU A 97 0.38 -16.56 19.12
N ILE A 98 -0.52 -17.30 18.44
CA ILE A 98 -1.60 -18.07 19.07
C ILE A 98 -1.01 -19.25 19.86
N GLN A 99 -0.11 -20.03 19.27
CA GLN A 99 0.50 -21.20 19.92
C GLN A 99 1.30 -20.84 21.18
N VAL A 100 1.97 -19.70 21.17
CA VAL A 100 2.75 -19.20 22.32
C VAL A 100 1.86 -18.47 23.34
N GLY A 101 0.57 -18.25 23.05
CA GLY A 101 -0.36 -17.55 23.94
C GLY A 101 -0.17 -16.04 24.00
N LEU A 102 0.69 -15.46 23.15
CA LEU A 102 0.93 -14.02 23.08
C LEU A 102 -0.34 -13.25 22.74
N LEU A 103 -1.18 -13.80 21.87
CA LEU A 103 -2.43 -13.15 21.52
C LEU A 103 -3.37 -13.01 22.73
N SER A 104 -3.45 -14.03 23.58
CA SER A 104 -4.22 -13.99 24.83
C SER A 104 -3.66 -12.93 25.78
N ILE A 105 -2.33 -12.86 25.96
CA ILE A 105 -1.69 -11.84 26.80
C ILE A 105 -2.03 -10.42 26.31
N ALA A 106 -1.99 -10.19 24.99
CA ALA A 106 -2.32 -8.90 24.42
C ALA A 106 -3.77 -8.51 24.71
N PHE A 107 -4.71 -9.44 24.54
CA PHE A 107 -6.12 -9.18 24.78
C PHE A 107 -6.48 -9.06 26.26
N ASP A 108 -5.82 -9.80 27.14
CA ASP A 108 -5.95 -9.66 28.59
C ASP A 108 -5.51 -8.26 29.05
N LYS A 109 -4.39 -7.75 28.50
CA LYS A 109 -3.93 -6.36 28.74
C LYS A 109 -4.94 -5.31 28.27
N LEU A 110 -5.80 -5.65 27.30
CA LEU A 110 -6.88 -4.79 26.81
C LEU A 110 -8.20 -4.99 27.56
N GLY A 111 -8.23 -5.88 28.55
CA GLY A 111 -9.42 -6.19 29.36
C GLY A 111 -10.48 -7.00 28.60
N LEU A 112 -10.09 -7.73 27.55
CA LEU A 112 -11.01 -8.60 26.81
C LEU A 112 -11.05 -10.00 27.42
N SER A 113 -12.24 -10.61 27.42
CA SER A 113 -12.35 -12.06 27.64
C SER A 113 -11.82 -12.84 26.43
N SER A 114 -11.39 -14.08 26.64
CA SER A 114 -10.94 -14.99 25.57
C SER A 114 -11.97 -15.13 24.44
N ASP A 115 -13.26 -15.17 24.77
CA ASP A 115 -14.33 -15.26 23.78
C ASP A 115 -14.44 -13.99 22.93
N SER A 116 -14.36 -12.81 23.56
CA SER A 116 -14.41 -11.51 22.86
C SER A 116 -13.19 -11.31 21.98
N ALA A 117 -12.02 -11.71 22.47
CA ALA A 117 -10.77 -11.75 21.73
C ALA A 117 -10.86 -12.63 20.47
N MET A 118 -11.40 -13.84 20.62
CA MET A 118 -11.60 -14.76 19.50
C MET A 118 -12.60 -14.21 18.48
N LEU A 119 -13.71 -13.62 18.95
CA LEU A 119 -14.70 -12.98 18.08
C LEU A 119 -14.10 -11.81 17.31
N LEU A 120 -13.29 -10.97 17.95
CA LEU A 120 -12.60 -9.87 17.31
C LEU A 120 -11.62 -10.37 16.24
N LEU A 121 -10.85 -11.43 16.54
CA LEU A 121 -9.91 -12.04 15.60
C LEU A 121 -10.62 -12.63 14.38
N ILE A 122 -11.64 -13.47 14.60
CA ILE A 122 -12.41 -14.12 13.52
C ILE A 122 -13.12 -13.07 12.67
N SER A 123 -13.72 -12.06 13.31
CA SER A 123 -14.41 -10.97 12.61
C SER A 123 -13.43 -10.13 11.79
N SER A 124 -12.23 -9.85 12.32
CA SER A 124 -11.16 -9.17 11.56
C SER A 124 -10.67 -10.02 10.39
N LEU A 125 -10.54 -11.34 10.57
CA LEU A 125 -10.11 -12.27 9.52
C LEU A 125 -11.12 -12.36 8.39
N LEU A 126 -12.38 -12.65 8.71
CA LEU A 126 -13.46 -12.73 7.73
C LEU A 126 -13.70 -11.36 7.06
N GLY A 127 -13.70 -10.29 7.86
CA GLY A 127 -13.83 -8.93 7.37
C GLY A 127 -12.68 -8.48 6.46
N SER A 128 -11.49 -9.08 6.56
CA SER A 128 -10.34 -8.69 5.73
C SER A 128 -10.57 -8.96 4.23
N GLY A 129 -11.46 -9.89 3.89
CA GLY A 129 -11.89 -10.16 2.52
C GLY A 129 -12.87 -9.11 1.96
N ILE A 130 -13.38 -8.20 2.79
CA ILE A 130 -14.43 -7.24 2.43
C ILE A 130 -13.83 -5.84 2.32
N ASN A 131 -13.99 -5.23 1.15
CA ASN A 131 -13.58 -3.85 0.87
C ASN A 131 -14.81 -2.99 0.60
N LEU A 132 -15.06 -2.00 1.46
CA LEU A 132 -16.17 -1.05 1.33
C LEU A 132 -15.73 0.13 0.45
N PRO A 133 -16.29 0.31 -0.76
CA PRO A 133 -15.92 1.43 -1.61
C PRO A 133 -16.31 2.76 -0.96
N LEU A 134 -15.35 3.67 -0.83
CA LEU A 134 -15.58 5.01 -0.28
C LEU A 134 -15.82 6.04 -1.38
N PHE A 135 -14.89 6.12 -2.35
CA PHE A 135 -14.95 7.07 -3.45
C PHE A 135 -14.06 6.63 -4.62
N SER A 136 -14.21 7.29 -5.77
CA SER A 136 -13.37 7.08 -6.96
C SER A 136 -12.59 8.34 -7.32
N MET A 137 -11.39 8.18 -7.84
CA MET A 137 -10.56 9.28 -8.35
C MET A 137 -9.93 8.96 -9.70
N ALA A 138 -9.54 9.98 -10.46
CA ALA A 138 -8.83 9.79 -11.73
C ALA A 138 -7.43 9.20 -11.50
N ALA A 139 -7.05 8.23 -12.33
CA ALA A 139 -5.70 7.69 -12.36
C ALA A 139 -4.71 8.71 -12.94
N GLY A 140 -3.49 8.74 -12.40
CA GLY A 140 -2.43 9.62 -12.91
C GLY A 140 -1.85 9.17 -14.26
N PRO A 141 -1.19 10.07 -15.01
CA PRO A 141 -0.45 9.71 -16.22
C PRO A 141 0.62 8.65 -15.89
N GLY A 142 0.56 7.48 -16.53
CA GLY A 142 1.46 6.35 -16.26
C GLY A 142 0.82 5.16 -15.55
N ALA A 143 -0.46 5.22 -15.18
CA ALA A 143 -1.21 4.05 -14.77
C ALA A 143 -1.37 3.06 -15.94
N ASP A 144 -0.72 1.90 -15.84
CA ASP A 144 -0.71 0.88 -16.91
C ASP A 144 -2.13 0.33 -17.17
N PRO A 145 -2.68 0.48 -18.40
CA PRO A 145 -3.99 -0.03 -18.75
C PRO A 145 -4.16 -1.54 -18.71
N GLN A 146 -3.07 -2.32 -18.83
CA GLN A 146 -3.18 -3.77 -18.91
C GLN A 146 -3.45 -4.44 -17.54
N TRP A 147 -3.14 -3.78 -16.43
CA TRP A 147 -3.45 -4.27 -15.07
C TRP A 147 -4.83 -3.83 -14.55
N GLN A 148 -5.65 -3.19 -15.40
CA GLN A 148 -6.98 -2.68 -15.06
C GLN A 148 -8.07 -3.77 -14.96
N ARG A 149 -7.73 -5.04 -15.11
CA ARG A 149 -8.70 -6.15 -15.08
C ARG A 149 -8.63 -6.87 -13.75
N PRO A 150 -9.52 -6.57 -12.78
CA PRO A 150 -9.73 -7.48 -11.67
C PRO A 150 -10.14 -8.86 -12.21
N PRO A 151 -9.92 -9.96 -11.47
CA PRO A 151 -10.43 -11.27 -11.83
C PRO A 151 -11.93 -11.18 -12.16
N THR A 152 -12.40 -11.91 -13.18
CA THR A 152 -13.76 -11.80 -13.76
C THR A 152 -14.90 -12.05 -12.76
N TRP A 153 -14.60 -12.66 -11.61
CA TRP A 153 -15.56 -12.86 -10.52
C TRP A 153 -15.70 -11.65 -9.58
N LEU A 154 -14.76 -10.70 -9.59
CA LEU A 154 -14.76 -9.44 -8.83
C LEU A 154 -15.25 -8.23 -9.66
N THR A 155 -15.27 -8.34 -10.99
CA THR A 155 -15.70 -7.27 -11.92
C THR A 155 -17.12 -6.70 -11.69
N PRO A 156 -18.14 -7.43 -11.21
CA PRO A 156 -19.46 -6.84 -10.99
C PRO A 156 -19.49 -5.85 -9.82
N LEU A 157 -18.64 -6.06 -8.81
CA LEU A 157 -18.60 -5.27 -7.57
C LEU A 157 -17.68 -4.05 -7.71
N LEU A 158 -16.62 -4.17 -8.52
CA LEU A 158 -15.67 -3.11 -8.81
C LEU A 158 -16.04 -2.47 -10.16
N ARG A 159 -17.07 -1.61 -10.17
CA ARG A 159 -17.36 -0.70 -11.31
C ARG A 159 -16.28 0.38 -11.45
N SER A 160 -15.00 0.02 -11.45
CA SER A 160 -13.94 0.95 -11.81
C SER A 160 -14.05 1.24 -13.30
N ARG A 161 -14.46 2.46 -13.65
CA ARG A 161 -14.39 2.92 -15.05
C ARG A 161 -12.93 2.93 -15.49
N PRO A 162 -12.63 2.66 -16.78
CA PRO A 162 -11.26 2.79 -17.30
C PRO A 162 -10.67 4.15 -16.93
N GLY A 163 -9.46 4.17 -16.37
CA GLY A 163 -8.80 5.39 -15.90
C GLY A 163 -9.27 5.91 -14.54
N GLN A 164 -10.05 5.15 -13.77
CA GLN A 164 -10.41 5.46 -12.38
C GLN A 164 -9.80 4.48 -11.39
N ILE A 165 -9.47 4.99 -10.22
CA ILE A 165 -9.05 4.25 -9.03
C ILE A 165 -10.18 4.33 -8.02
N VAL A 166 -10.69 3.18 -7.57
CA VAL A 166 -11.62 3.11 -6.44
C VAL A 166 -10.81 3.05 -5.16
N VAL A 167 -11.08 3.96 -4.24
CA VAL A 167 -10.55 3.92 -2.87
C VAL A 167 -11.59 3.26 -1.98
N ALA A 168 -11.20 2.21 -1.27
CA ALA A 168 -12.05 1.44 -0.38
C ALA A 168 -11.45 1.35 1.03
N LEU A 169 -12.30 1.15 2.03
CA LEU A 169 -11.91 0.81 3.40
C LEU A 169 -12.05 -0.70 3.60
N ASN A 170 -10.97 -1.36 4.03
CA ASN A 170 -11.02 -2.76 4.39
C ASN A 170 -11.78 -2.95 5.72
N VAL A 171 -12.70 -3.91 5.78
CA VAL A 171 -13.48 -4.13 7.01
C VAL A 171 -12.59 -4.71 8.12
N GLY A 172 -11.81 -5.73 7.82
CA GLY A 172 -10.99 -6.43 8.80
C GLY A 172 -9.75 -5.68 9.27
N GLY A 173 -9.07 -5.00 8.36
CA GLY A 173 -7.82 -4.29 8.63
C GLY A 173 -7.97 -2.78 8.84
N GLY A 174 -9.13 -2.20 8.53
CA GLY A 174 -9.42 -0.77 8.75
C GLY A 174 -10.59 -0.52 9.68
N LEU A 175 -11.80 -0.93 9.28
CA LEU A 175 -13.03 -0.60 10.00
C LEU A 175 -13.09 -1.21 11.41
N ILE A 176 -12.86 -2.52 11.54
CA ILE A 176 -12.90 -3.23 12.83
C ILE A 176 -11.84 -2.68 13.80
N PRO A 177 -10.56 -2.52 13.40
CA PRO A 177 -9.55 -1.90 14.28
C PRO A 177 -9.92 -0.48 14.75
N VAL A 178 -10.49 0.34 13.86
CA VAL A 178 -10.96 1.69 14.23
C VAL A 178 -12.14 1.60 15.21
N ALA A 179 -13.13 0.74 14.93
CA ALA A 179 -14.27 0.54 15.82
C ALA A 179 -13.82 0.05 17.20
N PHE A 180 -12.83 -0.86 17.24
CA PHE A 180 -12.27 -1.35 18.49
C PHE A 180 -11.43 -0.29 19.22
N SER A 181 -10.74 0.60 18.50
CA SER A 181 -10.07 1.77 19.10
C SER A 181 -11.08 2.71 19.77
N VAL A 182 -12.23 2.95 19.13
CA VAL A 182 -13.34 3.72 19.72
C VAL A 182 -13.92 3.02 20.95
N PHE A 183 -14.09 1.69 20.88
CA PHE A 183 -14.50 0.89 22.04
C PHE A 183 -13.54 1.07 23.21
N LEU A 184 -12.22 0.96 22.99
CA LEU A 184 -11.22 1.12 24.04
C LEU A 184 -11.20 2.53 24.64
N LEU A 185 -11.37 3.58 23.82
CA LEU A 185 -11.51 4.96 24.30
C LEU A 185 -12.71 5.15 25.25
N ASN A 186 -13.81 4.42 25.01
CA ASN A 186 -15.02 4.53 25.82
C ASN A 186 -15.00 3.64 27.08
N HIS A 187 -14.16 2.61 27.13
CA HIS A 187 -14.11 1.63 28.22
C HIS A 187 -12.88 1.76 29.12
N ASN A 188 -11.90 2.58 28.74
CA ASN A 188 -10.71 2.86 29.54
C ASN A 188 -10.70 4.35 29.93
N PRO A 189 -10.24 4.71 31.14
CA PRO A 189 -10.17 6.10 31.60
C PRO A 189 -9.01 6.87 30.94
N LEU A 190 -9.00 6.96 29.61
CA LEU A 190 -7.97 7.58 28.79
C LEU A 190 -8.23 9.09 28.61
N PRO A 191 -7.31 9.99 29.02
CA PRO A 191 -7.46 11.41 28.74
C PRO A 191 -7.41 11.68 27.23
N LEU A 192 -8.47 12.27 26.68
CA LEU A 192 -8.59 12.53 25.23
C LEU A 192 -7.40 13.30 24.67
N GLY A 193 -6.88 14.28 25.40
CA GLY A 193 -5.70 15.06 24.98
C GLY A 193 -4.43 14.21 24.82
N GLN A 194 -4.21 13.23 25.70
CA GLN A 194 -3.08 12.30 25.59
C GLN A 194 -3.28 11.31 24.44
N ALA A 195 -4.50 10.81 24.24
CA ALA A 195 -4.82 9.94 23.11
C ALA A 195 -4.59 10.66 21.76
N MET A 196 -5.02 11.91 21.65
CA MET A 196 -4.79 12.75 20.47
C MET A 196 -3.31 13.04 20.24
N LEU A 197 -2.56 13.39 21.30
CA LEU A 197 -1.12 13.63 21.22
C LEU A 197 -0.37 12.37 20.77
N ALA A 198 -0.64 11.22 21.40
CA ALA A 198 -0.03 9.95 21.06
C ALA A 198 -0.31 9.57 19.61
N THR A 199 -1.57 9.68 19.18
CA THR A 199 -2.00 9.41 17.81
C THR A 199 -1.31 10.35 16.82
N GLY A 200 -1.19 11.63 17.14
CA GLY A 200 -0.50 12.61 16.30
C GLY A 200 1.00 12.31 16.13
N ILE A 201 1.67 11.88 17.20
CA ILE A 201 3.09 11.46 17.14
C ILE A 201 3.24 10.23 16.24
N VAL A 202 2.46 9.17 16.48
CA VAL A 202 2.53 7.94 15.68
C VAL A 202 2.19 8.23 14.21
N ALA A 203 1.13 8.99 13.94
CA ALA A 203 0.75 9.39 12.58
C ALA A 203 1.88 10.15 11.87
N THR A 204 2.55 11.06 12.56
CA THR A 204 3.68 11.81 12.01
C THR A 204 4.82 10.87 11.64
N VAL A 205 5.21 9.97 12.54
CA VAL A 205 6.30 9.00 12.28
C VAL A 205 5.94 8.08 11.11
N CYS A 206 4.72 7.52 11.10
CA CYS A 206 4.25 6.65 10.02
C CYS A 206 4.19 7.38 8.68
N TYR A 207 3.75 8.64 8.65
CA TYR A 207 3.76 9.44 7.43
C TYR A 207 5.19 9.68 6.90
N LEU A 208 6.14 10.00 7.77
CA LEU A 208 7.53 10.28 7.39
C LEU A 208 8.26 9.04 6.85
N VAL A 209 7.96 7.88 7.41
CA VAL A 209 8.64 6.62 7.04
C VAL A 209 7.94 5.89 5.89
N SER A 210 6.63 6.09 5.71
CA SER A 210 5.86 5.48 4.62
C SER A 210 6.20 6.05 3.25
N ARG A 211 6.15 5.20 2.23
CA ARG A 211 6.39 5.56 0.83
C ARG A 211 5.45 4.81 -0.11
N PRO A 212 5.00 5.43 -1.21
CA PRO A 212 4.29 4.73 -2.26
C PRO A 212 5.24 3.75 -2.96
N ILE A 213 4.90 2.47 -2.94
CA ILE A 213 5.61 1.39 -3.63
C ILE A 213 4.75 0.94 -4.80
N PRO A 214 5.21 1.14 -6.06
CA PRO A 214 4.47 0.74 -7.25
C PRO A 214 4.00 -0.71 -7.16
N ARG A 215 2.74 -0.97 -7.52
CA ARG A 215 2.11 -2.32 -7.54
C ARG A 215 1.93 -3.01 -6.17
N LEU A 216 2.43 -2.42 -5.09
CA LEU A 216 2.34 -2.95 -3.71
C LEU A 216 1.44 -2.10 -2.82
N GLY A 217 1.38 -0.78 -3.00
CA GLY A 217 0.60 0.12 -2.14
C GLY A 217 1.49 1.11 -1.40
N ILE A 218 1.04 1.60 -0.24
CA ILE A 218 1.90 2.36 0.66
C ILE A 218 2.65 1.36 1.56
N GLY A 219 3.97 1.41 1.56
CA GLY A 219 4.81 0.54 2.38
C GLY A 219 5.62 1.31 3.42
N MET A 220 5.89 0.67 4.55
CA MET A 220 6.81 1.11 5.60
C MET A 220 7.42 -0.11 6.31
N PRO A 221 8.55 0.03 7.03
CA PRO A 221 9.11 -1.06 7.82
C PRO A 221 8.14 -1.51 8.92
N ILE A 222 7.91 -2.82 9.01
CA ILE A 222 6.81 -3.42 9.80
C ILE A 222 6.84 -3.08 11.30
N PHE A 223 8.02 -2.90 11.90
CA PHE A 223 8.16 -2.67 13.34
C PHE A 223 8.14 -1.19 13.75
N VAL A 224 8.22 -0.25 12.80
CA VAL A 224 8.30 1.17 13.14
C VAL A 224 7.05 1.63 13.87
N ALA A 225 5.87 1.29 13.34
CA ALA A 225 4.61 1.67 13.95
C ALA A 225 4.37 1.05 15.34
N PRO A 226 4.48 -0.29 15.55
CA PRO A 226 4.19 -0.87 16.85
C PRO A 226 5.18 -0.44 17.93
N ILE A 227 6.47 -0.31 17.60
CA ILE A 227 7.47 0.16 18.57
C ILE A 227 7.20 1.63 18.94
N THR A 228 6.92 2.48 17.95
CA THR A 228 6.62 3.89 18.22
C THR A 228 5.38 4.02 19.12
N ALA A 229 4.31 3.28 18.79
CA ALA A 229 3.07 3.30 19.56
C ALA A 229 3.28 2.84 21.01
N ALA A 230 4.00 1.73 21.22
CA ALA A 230 4.33 1.22 22.55
C ALA A 230 5.15 2.21 23.36
N LEU A 231 6.24 2.75 22.79
CA LEU A 231 7.10 3.72 23.48
C LEU A 231 6.34 4.99 23.86
N VAL A 232 5.56 5.55 22.92
CA VAL A 232 4.76 6.75 23.17
C VAL A 232 3.72 6.50 24.26
N ALA A 233 3.06 5.34 24.24
CA ALA A 233 2.05 5.00 25.23
C ALA A 233 2.64 4.78 26.63
N ILE A 234 3.76 4.05 26.74
CA ILE A 234 4.49 3.86 28.00
C ILE A 234 4.91 5.21 28.58
N ILE A 235 5.42 6.13 27.75
CA ILE A 235 5.90 7.44 28.20
C ILE A 235 4.75 8.35 28.64
N LEU A 236 3.66 8.42 27.86
CA LEU A 236 2.59 9.38 28.09
C LEU A 236 1.58 8.91 29.15
N LEU A 237 1.29 7.61 29.22
CA LEU A 237 0.28 7.07 30.12
C LEU A 237 0.63 5.63 30.56
N PRO A 238 1.66 5.45 31.42
CA PRO A 238 2.15 4.12 31.80
C PRO A 238 1.08 3.18 32.36
N GLN A 239 0.12 3.73 33.13
CA GLN A 239 -0.94 2.92 33.77
C GLN A 239 -1.97 2.38 32.77
N GLN A 240 -2.06 2.97 31.59
CA GLN A 240 -2.96 2.54 30.51
C GLN A 240 -2.20 2.45 29.18
N SER A 241 -0.93 2.02 29.26
CA SER A 241 -0.02 1.94 28.12
C SER A 241 -0.59 1.02 27.04
N ALA A 242 -1.11 -0.16 27.42
CA ALA A 242 -1.68 -1.13 26.50
C ALA A 242 -2.84 -0.58 25.64
N PRO A 243 -3.97 -0.10 26.21
CA PRO A 243 -5.07 0.43 25.39
C PRO A 243 -4.64 1.69 24.61
N LEU A 244 -3.81 2.57 25.19
CA LEU A 244 -3.29 3.73 24.47
C LEU A 244 -2.41 3.32 23.28
N ALA A 245 -1.55 2.31 23.44
CA ALA A 245 -0.69 1.78 22.39
C ALA A 245 -1.50 1.17 21.24
N TYR A 246 -2.58 0.45 21.55
CA TYR A 246 -3.50 -0.03 20.52
C TYR A 246 -4.11 1.13 19.75
N ILE A 247 -4.73 2.09 20.45
CA ILE A 247 -5.44 3.22 19.84
C ILE A 247 -4.50 4.07 18.98
N CYS A 248 -3.37 4.52 19.54
CA CYS A 248 -2.45 5.39 18.82
C CYS A 248 -1.72 4.64 17.70
N GLY A 249 -1.44 3.35 17.87
CA GLY A 249 -0.89 2.49 16.83
C GLY A 249 -1.86 2.32 15.66
N THR A 250 -3.11 1.96 15.93
CA THR A 250 -4.13 1.74 14.91
C THR A 250 -4.53 3.03 14.20
N ILE A 251 -5.00 4.04 14.95
CA ILE A 251 -5.48 5.29 14.37
C ILE A 251 -4.30 6.09 13.78
N GLY A 252 -3.13 6.07 14.45
CA GLY A 252 -1.95 6.77 13.98
C GLY A 252 -1.44 6.22 12.64
N VAL A 253 -1.36 4.89 12.48
CA VAL A 253 -1.00 4.29 11.19
C VAL A 253 -2.03 4.63 10.12
N LEU A 254 -3.33 4.48 10.42
CA LEU A 254 -4.39 4.80 9.46
C LEU A 254 -4.28 6.25 8.97
N ILE A 255 -4.09 7.21 9.87
CA ILE A 255 -3.93 8.61 9.49
C ILE A 255 -2.61 8.80 8.71
N GLY A 256 -1.48 8.36 9.28
CA GLY A 256 -0.15 8.67 8.80
C GLY A 256 0.24 7.95 7.51
N ALA A 257 0.07 6.64 7.47
CA ALA A 257 0.47 5.78 6.36
C ALA A 257 -0.59 5.74 5.26
N ASP A 258 -1.88 5.84 5.59
CA ASP A 258 -2.94 5.68 4.58
C ASP A 258 -3.57 7.02 4.19
N LEU A 259 -4.23 7.72 5.12
CA LEU A 259 -5.04 8.90 4.79
C LEU A 259 -4.20 10.07 4.27
N LEU A 260 -3.07 10.37 4.92
CA LEU A 260 -2.16 11.45 4.47
C LEU A 260 -1.45 11.12 3.15
N ARG A 261 -1.49 9.86 2.70
CA ARG A 261 -0.88 9.36 1.45
C ARG A 261 -1.88 9.15 0.31
N LEU A 262 -3.16 9.45 0.49
CA LEU A 262 -4.19 9.30 -0.54
C LEU A 262 -3.85 10.00 -1.87
N LYS A 263 -3.15 11.14 -1.81
CA LYS A 263 -2.69 11.87 -3.00
C LYS A 263 -1.66 11.08 -3.83
N ASP A 264 -0.85 10.26 -3.18
CA ASP A 264 0.24 9.50 -3.79
C ASP A 264 -0.30 8.22 -4.48
N ILE A 265 -1.50 7.77 -4.10
CA ILE A 265 -2.16 6.57 -4.67
C ILE A 265 -2.41 6.72 -6.17
N ARG A 266 -2.62 7.94 -6.66
CA ARG A 266 -2.85 8.21 -8.09
C ARG A 266 -1.71 7.74 -8.99
N ALA A 267 -0.50 7.66 -8.45
CA ALA A 267 0.70 7.22 -9.17
C ALA A 267 0.95 5.71 -9.10
N LEU A 268 0.16 4.94 -8.32
CA LEU A 268 0.40 3.51 -8.09
C LEU A 268 -0.08 2.60 -9.22
N GLY A 269 -0.95 3.10 -10.11
CA GLY A 269 -1.44 2.37 -11.29
C GLY A 269 -2.41 1.21 -10.99
N ALA A 270 -2.90 1.08 -9.76
CA ALA A 270 -3.85 0.04 -9.37
C ALA A 270 -5.31 0.52 -9.53
N PRO A 271 -6.25 -0.32 -10.01
CA PRO A 271 -7.67 0.05 -10.17
C PRO A 271 -8.44 0.11 -8.84
N LEU A 272 -7.87 -0.45 -7.77
CA LEU A 272 -8.39 -0.47 -6.42
C LEU A 272 -7.26 -0.14 -5.44
N ALA A 273 -7.52 0.80 -4.53
CA ALA A 273 -6.70 1.08 -3.37
C ALA A 273 -7.49 0.76 -2.10
N SER A 274 -7.02 -0.22 -1.34
CA SER A 274 -7.65 -0.64 -0.08
C SER A 274 -6.90 -0.01 1.10
N ILE A 275 -7.56 0.93 1.77
CA ILE A 275 -7.12 1.52 3.04
C ILE A 275 -7.26 0.44 4.12
N GLY A 276 -6.19 0.22 4.88
CA GLY A 276 -6.13 -0.86 5.85
C GLY A 276 -6.20 -2.27 5.25
N GLY A 277 -5.76 -2.48 4.00
CA GLY A 277 -5.88 -3.78 3.33
C GLY A 277 -4.91 -4.04 2.18
N ALA A 278 -3.74 -3.38 2.16
CA ALA A 278 -2.78 -3.49 1.06
C ALA A 278 -2.12 -4.89 0.94
N GLY A 279 -2.23 -5.72 1.97
CA GLY A 279 -1.94 -7.15 1.96
C GLY A 279 -2.85 -7.83 2.98
N THR A 280 -3.57 -8.87 2.57
CA THR A 280 -4.46 -9.71 3.39
C THR A 280 -4.01 -9.81 4.85
N PHE A 281 -4.86 -9.31 5.76
CA PHE A 281 -4.62 -9.09 7.19
C PHE A 281 -3.61 -7.94 7.46
N ASP A 282 -4.15 -6.72 7.54
CA ASP A 282 -3.35 -5.51 7.41
C ASP A 282 -2.47 -5.20 8.61
N GLY A 283 -1.37 -4.52 8.31
CA GLY A 283 -0.39 -4.05 9.29
C GLY A 283 -1.02 -3.22 10.41
N ILE A 284 -2.17 -2.56 10.20
CA ILE A 284 -2.88 -1.81 11.25
C ILE A 284 -3.31 -2.70 12.43
N PHE A 285 -3.94 -3.84 12.18
CA PHE A 285 -4.41 -4.73 13.26
C PHE A 285 -3.22 -5.38 13.99
N ILE A 286 -2.24 -5.89 13.23
CA ILE A 286 -1.02 -6.49 13.80
C ILE A 286 -0.22 -5.44 14.57
N THR A 287 -0.11 -4.22 14.07
CA THR A 287 0.53 -3.10 14.77
C THR A 287 -0.12 -2.87 16.13
N GLY A 288 -1.46 -2.83 16.20
CA GLY A 288 -2.16 -2.66 17.46
C GLY A 288 -1.83 -3.76 18.47
N ILE A 289 -1.89 -5.03 18.06
CA ILE A 289 -1.59 -6.17 18.94
C ILE A 289 -0.11 -6.20 19.37
N VAL A 290 0.82 -5.99 18.45
CA VAL A 290 2.25 -5.98 18.77
C VAL A 290 2.59 -4.79 19.68
N ALA A 291 2.00 -3.61 19.44
CA ALA A 291 2.19 -2.45 20.31
C ALA A 291 1.73 -2.74 21.74
N VAL A 292 0.58 -3.40 21.91
CA VAL A 292 0.05 -3.81 23.22
C VAL A 292 0.96 -4.81 23.92
N LEU A 293 1.53 -5.76 23.18
CA LEU A 293 2.47 -6.73 23.75
C LEU A 293 3.71 -6.04 24.32
N LEU A 294 4.21 -5.02 23.61
CA LEU A 294 5.39 -4.23 23.98
C LEU A 294 5.12 -3.18 25.07
N ALA A 295 3.88 -2.73 25.23
CA ALA A 295 3.46 -1.69 26.17
C ALA A 295 3.13 -2.21 27.58
#